data_AF-A0A1C3F054-F1
#
_entry.id   AF-A0A1C3F054-F1
#
_cell.length_a   1.000
_cell.length_b   1.000
_cell.length_c   1.000
_cell.angle_alpha   90.00
_cell.angle_beta   90.00
_cell.angle_gamma   90.00
#
_symmetry.space_group_name_H-M   'P 1'
#
loop_
_entity.id
_entity.type
_entity.pdbx_description
1 polymer ?
#
loop_
_entity_poly.entity_id
_entity_poly.type
_entity_poly.pdbx_seq_one_letter_code
_entity_poly.pdbx_strand_id
1 'polypeptide(L)'
;MGFIASLINSLLSLIAAAITAILSLLPSSPFAWNLDGASPVLTWIFWLIPIPQMLTTMTLYISAVVAYFVVRIALRWLKVVGS
;
A
#
# COMPACT_ATOMS: atom_id res chain seq x y z
N MET A 1 31.57 -8.95 20.57
CA MET A 1 30.49 -9.49 19.72
C MET A 1 29.37 -8.45 19.67
N GLY A 2 29.07 -7.70 18.62
CA GLY A 2 29.65 -7.55 17.29
C GLY A 2 29.04 -6.27 16.71
N PHE A 3 29.80 -5.16 16.76
CA PHE A 3 29.38 -3.85 16.23
C PHE A 3 28.91 -3.92 14.77
N ILE A 4 29.58 -4.77 13.98
CA ILE A 4 29.21 -5.08 12.60
C ILE A 4 27.80 -5.70 12.52
N ALA A 5 27.46 -6.61 13.43
CA ALA A 5 26.14 -7.25 13.46
C ALA A 5 25.02 -6.25 13.82
N SER A 6 25.27 -5.32 14.76
CA SER A 6 24.28 -4.28 15.08
C SER A 6 24.10 -3.26 13.95
N LEU A 7 25.17 -2.94 13.22
CA LEU A 7 25.11 -2.09 12.02
C LEU A 7 24.27 -2.74 10.92
N ILE A 8 24.51 -4.02 10.63
CA ILE A 8 23.74 -4.79 9.65
C ILE A 8 22.27 -4.88 10.06
N ASN A 9 21.98 -5.21 11.32
CA ASN A 9 20.60 -5.28 11.82
C ASN A 9 19.88 -3.93 11.76
N SER A 10 20.58 -2.82 12.00
CA SER A 10 20.00 -1.48 11.88
C SER A 10 19.61 -1.16 10.44
N LEU A 11 20.48 -1.46 9.46
CA LEU A 11 20.18 -1.30 8.03
C LEU A 11 19.01 -2.20 7.60
N LEU A 12 19.01 -3.46 8.03
CA LEU A 12 17.91 -4.39 7.76
C LEU A 12 16.58 -3.90 8.35
N SER A 13 16.59 -3.35 9.57
CA SER A 13 15.38 -2.81 10.20
C SER A 13 14.82 -1.61 9.44
N LEU A 14 15.69 -0.76 8.86
CA LEU A 14 15.28 0.40 8.08
C LEU A 14 14.67 -0.02 6.74
N ILE A 15 15.27 -1.01 6.08
CA ILE A 15 14.72 -1.60 4.85
C ILE A 15 13.39 -2.29 5.13
N ALA A 16 13.31 -3.09 6.20
CA ALA A 16 12.09 -3.76 6.61
C ALA A 16 10.97 -2.76 6.91
N ALA A 17 11.26 -1.69 7.67
CA ALA A 17 10.30 -0.63 7.96
C ALA A 17 9.78 0.07 6.69
N ALA A 18 10.67 0.34 5.72
CA ALA A 18 10.28 0.93 4.44
C ALA A 18 9.36 0.00 3.62
N ILE A 19 9.69 -1.30 3.56
CA ILE A 19 8.86 -2.30 2.86
C ILE A 19 7.51 -2.44 3.56
N THR A 20 7.47 -2.57 4.88
CA THR A 20 6.24 -2.68 5.64
C THR A 20 5.37 -1.43 5.49
N ALA A 21 5.96 -0.23 5.46
CA ALA A 21 5.23 1.01 5.21
C ALA A 21 4.56 1.01 3.82
N ILE A 22 5.29 0.61 2.77
CA ILE A 22 4.73 0.49 1.42
C ILE A 22 3.61 -0.56 1.37
N LEU A 23 3.83 -1.73 1.96
CA LEU A 23 2.83 -2.81 1.98
C LEU A 23 1.61 -2.46 2.83
N SER A 24 1.76 -1.64 3.88
CA SER A 24 0.64 -1.20 4.72
C SER A 24 -0.30 -0.22 4.01
N LEU A 25 0.19 0.46 2.97
CA LEU A 25 -0.64 1.30 2.11
C LEU A 25 -1.51 0.46 1.18
N LEU A 26 -1.10 -0.77 0.87
CA LEU A 26 -1.92 -1.70 0.10
C LEU A 26 -2.97 -2.34 1.00
N PRO A 27 -4.22 -2.47 0.54
CA PRO A 27 -5.24 -3.21 1.27
C PRO A 27 -4.82 -4.67 1.44
N SER A 28 -5.23 -5.29 2.55
CA SER A 28 -4.89 -6.69 2.91
C SER A 28 -5.35 -7.73 1.87
N SER A 29 -6.40 -7.42 1.10
CA SER A 29 -6.78 -8.19 -0.06
C SER A 29 -7.39 -7.29 -1.15
N PRO A 30 -6.89 -7.34 -2.39
CA PRO A 30 -7.48 -6.61 -3.51
C PRO A 30 -8.84 -7.17 -3.97
N PHE A 31 -9.21 -8.36 -3.50
CA PHE A 31 -10.41 -9.09 -3.94
C PHE A 31 -11.35 -9.49 -2.79
N ALA A 32 -11.17 -8.93 -1.59
CA ALA A 32 -12.13 -9.16 -0.50
C ALA A 32 -13.41 -8.36 -0.76
N TRP A 33 -14.40 -9.03 -1.34
CA TRP A 33 -15.72 -8.46 -1.60
C TRP A 33 -16.58 -8.58 -0.34
N ASN A 34 -16.61 -7.53 0.47
CA ASN A 34 -17.54 -7.48 1.58
C ASN A 34 -18.83 -6.81 1.11
N LEU A 35 -19.85 -7.63 0.82
CA LEU A 35 -21.21 -7.17 0.53
C LEU A 35 -22.06 -7.08 1.81
N ASP A 36 -21.53 -7.56 2.94
CA ASP A 36 -22.23 -7.54 4.22
C ASP A 36 -22.32 -6.11 4.77
N GLY A 37 -23.55 -5.62 4.92
CA GLY A 37 -23.87 -4.31 5.48
C GLY A 37 -24.67 -3.38 4.57
N ALA A 38 -24.91 -3.76 3.31
CA ALA A 38 -25.74 -2.96 2.41
C ALA A 38 -27.23 -3.07 2.76
N SER A 39 -27.93 -1.93 2.81
CA SER A 39 -29.40 -1.90 2.82
C SER A 39 -29.96 -2.76 1.68
N PRO A 40 -31.11 -3.43 1.83
CA PRO A 40 -31.73 -4.22 0.76
C PRO A 40 -31.84 -3.46 -0.57
N VAL A 41 -32.06 -2.15 -0.52
CA VAL A 41 -32.12 -1.27 -1.70
C VAL A 41 -30.75 -1.13 -2.39
N LEU A 42 -29.68 -1.02 -1.61
CA LEU A 42 -28.31 -0.95 -2.13
C LEU A 42 -27.88 -2.28 -2.76
N THR A 43 -28.34 -3.41 -2.24
CA THR A 43 -28.07 -4.73 -2.83
C THR A 43 -28.64 -4.85 -4.25
N TRP A 44 -29.85 -4.34 -4.49
CA TRP A 44 -30.43 -4.29 -5.84
C TRP A 44 -29.62 -3.42 -6.80
N ILE A 45 -29.10 -2.29 -6.32
CA ILE A 45 -28.23 -1.42 -7.11
C ILE A 45 -26.89 -2.11 -7.39
N PHE A 46 -26.30 -2.78 -6.40
CA PHE A 46 -25.03 -3.50 -6.52
C PHE A 46 -25.13 -4.72 -7.45
N TRP A 47 -26.32 -5.30 -7.60
CA TRP A 47 -26.58 -6.33 -8.60
C TRP A 47 -26.49 -5.80 -10.03
N LEU A 48 -26.98 -4.59 -10.28
CA LEU A 48 -26.91 -3.95 -11.61
C LEU A 48 -25.51 -3.37 -11.89
N ILE A 49 -24.91 -2.72 -10.90
CA ILE A 49 -23.62 -2.02 -11.02
C ILE A 49 -22.70 -2.50 -9.90
N PRO A 50 -21.55 -3.12 -10.20
CA PRO A 50 -20.63 -3.64 -9.19
C PRO A 50 -19.81 -2.52 -8.50
N ILE A 51 -20.50 -1.60 -7.81
CA ILE A 51 -19.91 -0.45 -7.12
C ILE A 51 -18.84 -0.87 -6.10
N PRO A 52 -19.06 -1.90 -5.24
CA PRO A 52 -18.04 -2.35 -4.31
C PRO A 52 -16.72 -2.74 -5.01
N GLN A 53 -16.80 -3.43 -6.14
CA GLN A 53 -15.65 -3.87 -6.92
C GLN A 53 -14.94 -2.70 -7.62
N MET A 54 -15.70 -1.71 -8.07
CA MET A 54 -15.13 -0.46 -8.61
C MET A 54 -14.34 0.26 -7.52
N LEU A 55 -14.90 0.38 -6.31
CA LEU A 55 -14.25 1.05 -5.19
C LEU A 55 -12.94 0.37 -4.77
N THR A 56 -12.95 -0.96 -4.63
CA THR A 56 -11.73 -1.71 -4.25
C THR A 56 -10.64 -1.55 -5.29
N THR A 57 -11.00 -1.66 -6.58
CA THR A 57 -10.04 -1.53 -7.69
C THR A 57 -9.47 -0.12 -7.78
N MET A 58 -10.31 0.91 -7.64
CA MET A 58 -9.84 2.31 -7.64
C MET A 58 -8.94 2.61 -6.44
N THR A 59 -9.29 2.11 -5.25
CA THR A 59 -8.48 2.29 -4.05
C THR A 59 -7.12 1.62 -4.19
N LEU A 60 -7.08 0.39 -4.73
CA LEU A 60 -5.85 -0.32 -5.03
C LEU A 60 -4.98 0.48 -6.01
N TYR A 61 -5.57 0.99 -7.10
CA TYR A 61 -4.84 1.80 -8.08
C TYR A 61 -4.24 3.07 -7.45
N ILE A 62 -5.05 3.83 -6.69
CA ILE A 62 -4.60 5.06 -6.04
C ILE A 62 -3.47 4.75 -5.03
N SER A 63 -3.61 3.71 -4.21
CA SER A 63 -2.58 3.31 -3.25
C SER A 63 -1.25 2.96 -3.93
N ALA A 64 -1.29 2.24 -5.06
CA ALA A 64 -0.11 1.92 -5.84
C ALA A 64 0.55 3.16 -6.45
N VAL A 65 -0.25 4.11 -6.97
CA VAL A 65 0.25 5.39 -7.50
C VAL A 65 0.90 6.23 -6.39
N VAL A 66 0.28 6.30 -5.21
CA VAL A 66 0.84 7.00 -4.04
C VAL A 66 2.17 6.36 -3.64
N ALA A 67 2.24 5.04 -3.51
CA ALA A 67 3.47 4.31 -3.19
C ALA A 67 4.59 4.60 -4.21
N TYR A 68 4.26 4.59 -5.51
CA TYR A 68 5.20 4.96 -6.57
C TYR A 68 5.76 6.37 -6.39
N PHE A 69 4.90 7.36 -6.12
CA PHE A 69 5.36 8.74 -5.91
C PHE A 69 6.18 8.91 -4.64
N VAL A 70 5.84 8.22 -3.54
CA VAL A 70 6.63 8.24 -2.31
C VAL A 70 8.05 7.72 -2.57
N VAL A 71 8.18 6.56 -3.23
CA VAL A 71 9.48 5.99 -3.59
C VAL A 71 10.23 6.92 -4.53
N ARG A 72 9.55 7.48 -5.54
CA ARG A 72 10.15 8.42 -6.50
C ARG A 72 10.68 9.67 -5.82
N ILE A 73 9.95 10.24 -4.86
CA ILE A 73 10.39 11.38 -4.07
C ILE A 73 11.63 10.99 -3.27
N ALA A 74 11.58 9.89 -2.51
CA ALA A 74 12.73 9.41 -1.72
C ALA A 74 14.00 9.24 -2.57
N LEU A 75 13.88 8.62 -3.76
CA LEU A 75 15.00 8.46 -4.70
C LEU A 75 15.56 9.79 -5.22
N ARG A 76 14.72 10.83 -5.39
CA ARG A 76 15.20 12.17 -5.78
C ARG A 76 16.08 12.78 -4.70
N TRP A 77 15.69 12.68 -3.42
CA TRP A 77 16.50 13.16 -2.30
C TRP A 77 17.84 12.42 -2.23
N LEU A 78 17.83 11.09 -2.37
CA LEU A 78 19.06 10.29 -2.39
C LEU A 78 19.98 10.65 -3.56
N LYS A 79 19.42 10.89 -4.75
CA LYS A 79 20.21 11.32 -5.92
C LYS A 79 20.83 12.71 -5.72
N VAL A 80 20.14 13.63 -5.07
CA VAL A 80 20.65 14.98 -4.75
C VAL A 80 21.76 14.93 -3.69
N VAL A 81 21.67 14.02 -2.72
CA VAL A 81 22.74 13.82 -1.72
C VAL A 81 23.97 13.13 -2.32
N GLY A 82 23.80 12.36 -3.40
CA GLY A 82 24.87 11.65 -4.09
C GLY A 82 25.57 12.41 -5.23
N SER A 83 25.24 13.68 -5.47
CA SER A 83 25.91 14.54 -6.47
C SER A 83 26.76 15.62 -5.82
#